data_AF-A0AAN8GFQ5-F1
#
_entry.id   AF-A0AAN8GFQ5-F1
#
_cell.length_a   1.000
_cell.length_b   1.000
_cell.length_c   1.000
_cell.angle_alpha   90.00
_cell.angle_beta   90.00
_cell.angle_gamma   90.00
#
_symmetry.space_group_name_H-M   'P 1'
#
loop_
_entity.id
_entity.type
_entity.pdbx_description
1 polymer ?
#
loop_
_entity_poly.entity_id
_entity_poly.type
_entity_poly.pdbx_seq_one_letter_code
_entity_poly.pdbx_strand_id
1 'polypeptide(L)'
;MVSKAAFSKPLLILTTVLFLVFIYLMFQPVPNLQKSTLFQTAPTLQTLPISTAGGNVLMLLDVVITFPLLTDPVIMNSSSYSKYPREKMEERLAEYITSLDRTLSHPYVSNVHFLYDQPQIISYIKTHVTTNQNKLLFHKVNDSTLSNAAYEFVFSNLNGRLVMVNQADVYPGHGLDLITKDVMVTNKLMYALTRHGRMERECDMRPGTTCTDKGYIGSHDTYIFVPQGEFPPAAWNALNHHSFVLGIDNVLIWTFENILKYKVLNPCKVITMFHYHCSGVRPTARSKRINNKSNSGKSRPTENLK
;
A
#
# COMPACT_ATOMS: atom_id res chain seq x y z
N MET A 1 -13.93 -32.99 -76.51
CA MET A 1 -14.27 -33.94 -75.42
C MET A 1 -13.81 -33.33 -74.11
N VAL A 2 -14.75 -33.04 -73.21
CA VAL A 2 -14.54 -32.28 -71.97
C VAL A 2 -14.06 -33.22 -70.86
N SER A 3 -12.93 -32.89 -70.22
CA SER A 3 -12.38 -33.57 -69.05
C SER A 3 -13.08 -33.09 -67.77
N LYS A 4 -13.60 -34.03 -66.97
CA LYS A 4 -14.15 -33.77 -65.63
C LYS A 4 -13.01 -33.82 -64.60
N ALA A 5 -12.74 -32.70 -63.94
CA ALA A 5 -11.86 -32.65 -62.78
C ALA A 5 -12.65 -32.91 -61.50
N ALA A 6 -12.16 -33.86 -60.69
CA ALA A 6 -12.66 -34.19 -59.36
C ALA A 6 -12.11 -33.16 -58.34
N PHE A 7 -13.00 -32.52 -57.58
CA PHE A 7 -12.62 -31.72 -56.42
C PHE A 7 -12.54 -32.61 -55.19
N SER A 8 -11.32 -32.71 -54.64
CA SER A 8 -11.01 -33.39 -53.39
C SER A 8 -11.52 -32.58 -52.19
N LYS A 9 -11.97 -33.30 -51.15
CA LYS A 9 -12.29 -32.75 -49.83
C LYS A 9 -11.05 -32.84 -48.93
N PRO A 10 -10.30 -31.74 -48.69
CA PRO A 10 -9.40 -31.71 -47.54
C PRO A 10 -9.71 -30.58 -46.53
N LEU A 11 -10.68 -29.71 -46.80
CA LEU A 11 -10.85 -28.48 -46.00
C LEU A 11 -11.70 -28.65 -44.73
N LEU A 12 -12.49 -29.72 -44.60
CA LEU A 12 -13.39 -29.92 -43.45
C LEU A 12 -12.72 -30.59 -42.23
N ILE A 13 -11.58 -31.27 -42.44
CA ILE A 13 -10.88 -31.97 -41.35
C ILE A 13 -10.02 -30.98 -40.55
N LEU A 14 -9.42 -29.99 -41.22
CA LEU A 14 -8.52 -29.03 -40.57
C LEU A 14 -9.26 -28.11 -39.58
N THR A 15 -10.48 -27.69 -39.91
CA THR A 15 -11.31 -26.83 -39.04
C THR A 15 -11.81 -27.57 -37.80
N THR A 16 -12.11 -28.87 -37.93
CA THR A 16 -12.61 -29.68 -36.81
C THR A 16 -11.50 -30.01 -35.81
N VAL A 17 -10.27 -30.27 -36.28
CA VAL A 17 -9.12 -30.52 -35.40
C VAL A 17 -8.70 -29.25 -34.65
N LEU A 18 -8.70 -28.08 -35.31
CA LEU A 18 -8.40 -26.81 -34.64
C LEU A 18 -9.43 -26.46 -33.55
N PHE A 19 -10.71 -26.75 -33.77
CA PHE A 19 -11.76 -26.50 -32.78
C PHE A 19 -11.64 -27.42 -31.56
N LEU A 20 -11.27 -28.69 -31.75
CA LEU A 20 -11.06 -29.64 -30.66
C LEU A 20 -9.79 -29.34 -29.84
N VAL A 21 -8.71 -28.87 -30.47
CA VAL A 21 -7.51 -28.40 -29.75
C VAL A 21 -7.83 -27.16 -28.92
N PHE A 22 -8.66 -26.25 -29.42
CA PHE A 22 -9.06 -25.04 -28.69
C PHE A 22 -9.93 -25.38 -27.45
N ILE A 23 -10.85 -26.34 -27.58
CA ILE A 23 -11.64 -26.83 -26.43
C ILE A 23 -10.73 -27.56 -25.43
N TYR A 24 -9.79 -28.40 -25.89
CA TYR A 24 -8.86 -29.10 -25.01
C TYR A 24 -7.95 -28.15 -24.21
N LEU A 25 -7.55 -27.03 -24.79
CA LEU A 25 -6.76 -25.99 -24.11
C LEU A 25 -7.58 -25.16 -23.12
N MET A 26 -8.88 -24.94 -23.40
CA MET A 26 -9.79 -24.21 -22.49
C MET A 26 -10.18 -25.01 -21.24
N PHE A 27 -10.09 -26.33 -21.28
CA PHE A 27 -10.49 -27.22 -20.19
C PHE A 27 -9.32 -27.95 -19.52
N GLN A 28 -8.08 -27.50 -19.72
CA GLN A 28 -6.98 -27.96 -18.87
C GLN A 28 -7.25 -27.49 -17.43
N PRO A 29 -7.26 -28.39 -16.43
CA PRO A 29 -7.32 -27.97 -15.04
C PRO A 29 -6.13 -27.07 -14.76
N VAL A 30 -6.40 -25.86 -14.27
CA VAL A 30 -5.36 -24.94 -13.81
C VAL A 30 -4.51 -25.70 -12.79
N PRO A 31 -3.21 -25.92 -13.04
CA PRO A 31 -2.37 -26.58 -12.06
C PRO A 31 -2.44 -25.75 -10.78
N ASN A 32 -2.75 -26.42 -9.67
CA ASN A 32 -2.76 -25.85 -8.32
C ASN A 32 -1.62 -24.83 -8.22
N LEU A 33 -1.97 -23.56 -8.02
CA LEU A 33 -1.00 -22.55 -7.59
C LEU A 33 -0.46 -23.02 -6.24
N GLN A 34 0.62 -23.78 -6.26
CA GLN A 34 1.50 -23.91 -5.12
C GLN A 34 1.90 -22.48 -4.76
N LYS A 35 1.58 -22.06 -3.53
CA LYS A 35 2.10 -20.83 -2.93
C LYS A 35 3.59 -20.77 -3.24
N SER A 36 4.01 -19.84 -4.10
CA SER A 36 5.41 -19.62 -4.37
C SER A 36 6.05 -19.15 -3.07
N THR A 37 6.83 -20.02 -2.45
CA THR A 37 7.82 -19.69 -1.44
C THR A 37 8.92 -18.84 -2.09
N LEU A 38 8.59 -17.57 -2.34
CA LEU A 38 9.51 -16.55 -2.83
C LEU A 38 9.55 -15.38 -1.85
N PHE A 39 9.76 -15.70 -0.58
CA PHE A 39 10.44 -14.79 0.34
C PHE A 39 11.75 -15.47 0.70
N GLN A 40 12.85 -14.99 0.13
CA GLN A 40 14.17 -15.28 0.70
C GLN A 40 14.12 -14.81 2.14
N THR A 41 14.30 -15.76 3.06
CA THR A 41 14.35 -15.52 4.50
C THR A 41 15.35 -14.40 4.79
N ALA A 42 14.85 -13.25 5.25
CA ALA A 42 15.69 -12.21 5.81
C ALA A 42 16.45 -12.79 7.02
N PRO A 43 17.72 -12.41 7.24
CA PRO A 43 18.47 -12.89 8.38
C PRO A 43 17.79 -12.48 9.69
N THR A 44 17.63 -13.45 10.59
CA THR A 44 17.10 -13.28 11.94
C THR A 44 17.94 -12.24 12.69
N LEU A 45 17.43 -11.01 12.82
CA LEU A 45 18.09 -9.99 13.64
C LEU A 45 17.94 -10.37 15.12
N GLN A 46 19.07 -10.66 15.77
CA GLN A 46 19.14 -10.89 17.21
C GLN A 46 18.61 -9.67 17.98
N THR A 47 17.66 -9.92 18.87
CA THR A 47 17.15 -8.92 19.82
C THR A 47 18.23 -8.62 20.85
N LEU A 48 18.80 -7.41 20.82
CA LEU A 48 19.67 -6.91 21.87
C LEU A 48 18.84 -6.34 23.05
N PRO A 49 19.29 -6.50 24.30
CA PRO A 49 18.60 -5.97 25.47
C PRO A 49 18.71 -4.44 25.53
N ILE A 50 17.60 -3.79 25.87
CA ILE A 50 17.48 -2.34 25.97
C ILE A 50 18.01 -1.89 27.35
N SER A 51 19.14 -1.19 27.35
CA SER A 51 19.66 -0.45 28.50
C SER A 51 19.25 1.02 28.37
N THR A 52 18.59 1.55 29.39
CA THR A 52 18.22 2.97 29.50
C THR A 52 19.20 3.70 30.41
N ALA A 53 20.20 4.33 29.81
CA ALA A 53 20.90 5.48 30.39
C ALA A 53 21.66 6.24 29.30
N GLY A 54 21.08 7.35 28.83
CA GLY A 54 21.74 8.30 27.92
C GLY A 54 21.00 8.52 26.60
N GLY A 55 20.09 9.48 26.58
CA GLY A 55 19.76 10.36 25.44
C GLY A 55 19.42 9.80 24.05
N ASN A 56 19.38 8.49 23.83
CA ASN A 56 19.03 7.91 22.54
C ASN A 56 17.50 7.86 22.41
N VAL A 57 16.97 8.63 21.46
CA VAL A 57 15.61 8.41 20.97
C VAL A 57 15.57 6.96 20.48
N LEU A 58 14.83 6.12 21.18
CA LEU A 58 14.62 4.74 20.77
C LEU A 58 13.90 4.81 19.42
N MET A 59 14.62 4.47 18.35
CA MET A 59 14.04 4.20 17.04
C MET A 59 13.20 2.93 17.19
N LEU A 60 11.87 3.04 17.04
CA LEU A 60 10.95 1.96 17.39
C LEU A 60 10.03 1.54 16.24
N LEU A 61 9.95 2.33 15.17
CA LEU A 61 8.91 2.18 14.15
C LEU A 61 9.48 1.74 12.80
N ASP A 62 8.98 0.62 12.29
CA ASP A 62 9.19 0.22 10.90
C ASP A 62 8.06 0.76 10.03
N VAL A 63 8.41 1.53 9.00
CA VAL A 63 7.43 2.13 8.09
C VAL A 63 7.40 1.35 6.78
N VAL A 64 6.22 1.02 6.27
CA VAL A 64 6.04 0.38 4.95
C VAL A 64 5.39 1.39 4.00
N ILE A 65 6.04 1.61 2.85
CA ILE A 65 5.61 2.56 1.82
C ILE A 65 5.70 1.89 0.44
N THR A 66 4.80 2.27 -0.45
CA THR A 66 4.81 1.87 -1.86
C THR A 66 4.38 3.06 -2.73
N PHE A 67 5.03 3.23 -3.89
CA PHE A 67 4.52 4.05 -4.98
C PHE A 67 5.14 3.62 -6.32
N PRO A 68 4.39 3.73 -7.44
CA PRO A 68 4.91 3.41 -8.76
C PRO A 68 5.82 4.51 -9.31
N LEU A 69 6.67 4.16 -10.29
CA LEU A 69 7.37 5.13 -11.12
C LEU A 69 6.36 5.74 -12.10
N LEU A 70 5.80 6.89 -11.74
CA LEU A 70 4.73 7.54 -12.52
C LEU A 70 5.18 7.98 -13.92
N THR A 71 6.48 8.20 -14.15
CA THR A 71 7.04 8.53 -15.46
C THR A 71 7.35 7.31 -16.34
N ASP A 72 7.05 6.10 -15.86
CA ASP A 72 7.15 4.89 -16.68
C ASP A 72 6.14 4.96 -17.85
N PRO A 73 6.56 4.68 -19.10
CA PRO A 73 5.68 4.78 -20.26
C PRO A 73 4.40 3.93 -20.16
N VAL A 74 4.45 2.76 -19.50
CA VAL A 74 3.27 1.90 -19.31
C VAL A 74 2.26 2.58 -18.38
N ILE A 75 2.74 3.19 -17.29
CA ILE A 75 1.90 3.92 -16.33
C ILE A 75 1.34 5.18 -16.97
N MET A 76 2.18 5.97 -17.64
CA MET A 76 1.76 7.21 -18.30
C MET A 76 0.70 6.97 -19.38
N ASN A 77 0.84 5.88 -20.15
CA ASN A 77 -0.13 5.54 -21.21
C ASN A 77 -1.38 4.82 -20.68
N SER A 78 -1.42 4.48 -19.39
CA SER A 78 -2.62 3.87 -18.79
C SER A 78 -3.78 4.86 -18.76
N SER A 79 -5.01 4.35 -18.83
CA SER A 79 -6.22 5.16 -18.69
C SER A 79 -6.27 5.97 -17.39
N SER A 80 -5.59 5.48 -16.34
CA SER A 80 -5.45 6.13 -15.04
C SER A 80 -4.74 7.48 -15.09
N TYR A 81 -3.78 7.65 -16.00
CA TYR A 81 -2.86 8.79 -15.98
C TYR A 81 -2.64 9.49 -17.33
N SER A 82 -3.14 8.93 -18.44
CA SER A 82 -2.93 9.44 -19.80
C SER A 82 -3.37 10.89 -20.04
N LYS A 83 -4.21 11.45 -19.16
CA LYS A 83 -4.63 12.87 -19.22
C LYS A 83 -3.61 13.86 -18.64
N TYR A 84 -2.61 13.38 -17.90
CA TYR A 84 -1.63 14.24 -17.24
C TYR A 84 -0.35 14.34 -18.10
N PRO A 85 0.19 15.56 -18.30
CA PRO A 85 1.49 15.71 -18.94
C PRO A 85 2.60 15.13 -18.05
N ARG A 86 3.75 14.81 -18.66
CA ARG A 86 4.91 14.25 -17.97
C ARG A 86 5.35 15.08 -16.77
N GLU A 87 5.41 16.40 -16.95
CA GLU A 87 5.80 17.37 -15.92
C GLU A 87 4.96 17.22 -14.66
N LYS A 88 3.64 17.01 -14.79
CA LYS A 88 2.75 16.77 -13.64
C LYS A 88 3.03 15.46 -12.93
N MET A 89 3.45 14.43 -13.66
CA MET A 89 3.85 13.15 -13.09
C MET A 89 5.19 13.27 -12.35
N GLU A 90 6.11 14.10 -12.86
CA GLU A 90 7.37 14.44 -12.21
C GLU A 90 7.13 15.25 -10.93
N GLU A 91 6.25 16.26 -10.93
CA GLU A 91 5.79 16.96 -9.72
C GLU A 91 5.24 15.98 -8.68
N ARG A 92 4.41 15.02 -9.11
CA ARG A 92 3.83 14.03 -8.22
C ARG A 92 4.87 13.06 -7.63
N LEU A 93 5.90 12.69 -8.39
CA LEU A 93 7.01 11.91 -7.85
C LEU A 93 7.85 12.72 -6.87
N ALA A 94 8.07 14.01 -7.13
CA ALA A 94 8.79 14.88 -6.20
C ALA A 94 8.07 14.99 -4.84
N GLU A 95 6.74 14.97 -4.83
CA GLU A 95 5.95 14.89 -3.59
C GLU A 95 6.20 13.61 -2.79
N TYR A 96 6.25 12.47 -3.49
CA TYR A 96 6.55 11.18 -2.87
C TYR A 96 7.96 11.15 -2.29
N ILE A 97 8.95 11.65 -3.04
CA ILE A 97 10.33 11.75 -2.55
C ILE A 97 10.42 12.68 -1.35
N THR A 98 9.75 13.84 -1.37
CA THR A 98 9.75 14.77 -0.24
C THR A 98 9.15 14.14 1.01
N SER A 99 8.04 13.42 0.86
CA SER A 99 7.39 12.72 1.98
C SER A 99 8.26 11.58 2.51
N LEU A 100 8.96 10.87 1.63
CA LEU A 100 9.93 9.82 1.97
C LEU A 100 11.13 10.39 2.73
N ASP A 101 11.76 11.48 2.26
CA ASP A 101 12.88 12.14 2.94
C ASP A 101 12.48 12.62 4.35
N ARG A 102 11.29 13.20 4.49
CA ARG A 102 10.75 13.62 5.80
C ARG A 102 10.50 12.44 6.72
N THR A 103 10.01 11.32 6.18
CA THR A 103 9.82 10.08 6.94
C THR A 103 11.15 9.49 7.41
N LEU A 104 12.15 9.42 6.53
CA LEU A 104 13.50 8.91 6.84
C LEU A 104 14.20 9.76 7.91
N SER A 105 13.98 11.08 7.87
CA SER A 105 14.50 12.04 8.84
C SER A 105 13.80 12.01 10.20
N HIS A 106 12.66 11.33 10.32
CA HIS A 106 11.93 11.30 11.58
C HIS A 106 12.67 10.46 12.63
N PRO A 107 12.85 10.96 13.87
CA PRO A 107 13.72 10.32 14.87
C PRO A 107 13.16 8.99 15.41
N TYR A 108 11.83 8.79 15.37
CA TYR A 108 11.20 7.54 15.80
C TYR A 108 11.18 6.44 14.72
N VAL A 109 11.52 6.77 13.47
CA VAL A 109 11.54 5.82 12.35
C VAL A 109 12.88 5.10 12.31
N SER A 110 12.83 3.77 12.45
CA SER A 110 13.99 2.87 12.40
C SER A 110 14.34 2.50 10.98
N ASN A 111 13.36 1.94 10.26
CA ASN A 111 13.50 1.48 8.88
C ASN A 111 12.31 1.94 8.05
N VAL A 112 12.56 2.17 6.77
CA VAL A 112 11.51 2.33 5.77
C VAL A 112 11.63 1.18 4.77
N HIS A 113 10.63 0.30 4.78
CA HIS A 113 10.48 -0.82 3.85
C HIS A 113 9.72 -0.33 2.62
N PHE A 114 10.44 -0.14 1.52
CA PHE A 114 9.87 0.23 0.24
C PHE A 114 9.50 -1.02 -0.57
N LEU A 115 8.21 -1.21 -0.82
CA LEU A 115 7.71 -2.31 -1.65
C LEU A 115 7.65 -1.86 -3.11
N TYR A 116 8.18 -2.68 -4.03
CA TYR A 116 8.23 -2.32 -5.46
C TYR A 116 7.97 -3.52 -6.37
N ASP A 117 7.40 -3.24 -7.55
CA ASP A 117 7.23 -4.18 -8.66
C ASP A 117 7.98 -3.71 -9.94
N GLN A 118 8.30 -2.41 -10.03
CA GLN A 118 9.07 -1.78 -11.11
C GLN A 118 10.52 -1.55 -10.69
N PRO A 119 11.51 -2.34 -11.14
CA PRO A 119 12.89 -2.22 -10.66
C PRO A 119 13.52 -0.83 -10.89
N GLN A 120 13.07 -0.09 -11.90
CA GLN A 120 13.57 1.25 -12.24
C GLN A 120 13.31 2.27 -11.12
N ILE A 121 12.29 2.07 -10.28
CA ILE A 121 11.98 2.97 -9.16
C ILE A 121 13.10 3.03 -8.14
N ILE A 122 13.89 1.96 -7.98
CA ILE A 122 15.00 1.92 -7.02
C ILE A 122 16.06 2.94 -7.42
N SER A 123 16.46 2.95 -8.69
CA SER A 123 17.45 3.92 -9.20
C SER A 123 16.92 5.34 -9.07
N TYR A 124 15.64 5.56 -9.35
CA TYR A 124 14.99 6.86 -9.15
C TYR A 124 15.08 7.30 -7.68
N ILE A 125 14.65 6.46 -6.74
CA ILE A 125 14.65 6.77 -5.30
C ILE A 125 16.07 7.04 -4.80
N LYS A 126 17.05 6.18 -5.13
CA LYS A 126 18.45 6.36 -4.70
C LYS A 126 19.07 7.66 -5.21
N THR A 127 18.62 8.14 -6.37
CA THR A 127 19.11 9.39 -6.97
C THR A 127 18.51 10.62 -6.28
N HIS A 128 17.25 10.54 -5.82
CA HIS A 128 16.51 11.71 -5.37
C HIS A 128 16.33 11.83 -3.85
N VAL A 129 16.38 10.72 -3.10
CA VAL A 129 16.37 10.76 -1.63
C VAL A 129 17.71 11.29 -1.14
N THR A 130 17.69 12.30 -0.28
CA THR A 130 18.90 13.00 0.16
C THR A 130 19.28 12.71 1.61
N THR A 131 18.36 12.13 2.39
CA THR A 131 18.53 11.98 3.85
C THR A 131 18.43 10.53 4.30
N ASN A 132 19.26 10.14 5.29
CA ASN A 132 19.18 8.87 6.03
C ASN A 132 18.92 7.62 5.17
N GLN A 133 19.51 7.53 3.99
CA GLN A 133 19.28 6.43 3.03
C GLN A 133 19.59 5.05 3.63
N ASN A 134 20.45 4.98 4.66
CA ASN A 134 20.76 3.75 5.39
C ASN A 134 19.55 3.12 6.10
N LYS A 135 18.45 3.86 6.31
CA LYS A 135 17.19 3.33 6.85
C LYS A 135 16.31 2.68 5.78
N LEU A 136 16.62 2.86 4.50
CA LEU A 136 15.75 2.46 3.38
C LEU A 136 16.07 1.03 2.93
N LEU A 137 15.05 0.16 2.96
CA LEU A 137 15.13 -1.25 2.62
C LEU A 137 14.17 -1.55 1.47
N PHE A 138 14.66 -2.15 0.38
CA PHE A 138 13.85 -2.42 -0.82
C PHE A 138 13.38 -3.87 -0.88
N HIS A 139 12.10 -4.09 -1.12
CA HIS A 139 11.48 -5.43 -1.17
C HIS A 139 10.66 -5.57 -2.44
N LYS A 140 11.03 -6.55 -3.28
CA LYS A 140 10.27 -6.84 -4.51
C LYS A 140 8.97 -7.54 -4.16
N VAL A 141 7.87 -7.10 -4.75
CA VAL A 141 6.55 -7.73 -4.67
C VAL A 141 5.97 -7.94 -6.08
N ASN A 142 4.92 -8.75 -6.18
CA ASN A 142 4.29 -9.04 -7.48
C ASN A 142 3.53 -7.83 -8.03
N ASP A 143 2.78 -7.13 -7.17
CA ASP A 143 2.06 -5.91 -7.49
C ASP A 143 2.06 -5.01 -6.25
N SER A 144 2.81 -3.92 -6.33
CA SER A 144 3.00 -2.96 -5.25
C SER A 144 1.79 -2.03 -5.06
N THR A 145 0.83 -2.08 -5.99
CA THR A 145 -0.37 -1.26 -5.97
C THR A 145 -1.55 -1.95 -5.29
N LEU A 146 -1.49 -3.27 -5.05
CA LEU A 146 -2.50 -3.99 -4.28
C LEU A 146 -2.37 -3.70 -2.78
N SER A 147 -3.51 -3.45 -2.13
CA SER A 147 -3.55 -3.15 -0.69
C SER A 147 -3.05 -4.33 0.14
N ASN A 148 -3.45 -5.56 -0.19
CA ASN A 148 -3.01 -6.76 0.52
C ASN A 148 -1.48 -6.98 0.50
N ALA A 149 -0.74 -6.54 -0.52
CA ALA A 149 0.70 -6.75 -0.63
C ALA A 149 1.48 -6.15 0.55
N ALA A 150 1.08 -4.96 0.99
CA ALA A 150 1.69 -4.31 2.17
C ALA A 150 1.41 -5.09 3.46
N TYR A 151 0.18 -5.55 3.66
CA TYR A 151 -0.19 -6.28 4.87
C TYR A 151 0.38 -7.70 4.89
N GLU A 152 0.41 -8.38 3.75
CA GLU A 152 1.09 -9.67 3.61
C GLU A 152 2.58 -9.52 4.00
N PHE A 153 3.27 -8.52 3.45
CA PHE A 153 4.66 -8.24 3.82
C PHE A 153 4.81 -7.98 5.32
N VAL A 154 3.97 -7.13 5.91
CA VAL A 154 4.03 -6.75 7.33
C VAL A 154 3.84 -7.97 8.24
N PHE A 155 2.82 -8.80 7.99
CA PHE A 155 2.55 -9.98 8.82
C PHE A 155 3.62 -11.07 8.65
N SER A 156 4.20 -11.22 7.46
CA SER A 156 5.24 -12.23 7.21
C SER A 156 6.63 -11.84 7.72
N ASN A 157 6.97 -10.54 7.71
CA ASN A 157 8.35 -10.09 7.95
C ASN A 157 8.53 -9.22 9.19
N LEU A 158 7.46 -8.58 9.67
CA LEU A 158 7.50 -7.61 10.77
C LEU A 158 6.64 -8.03 11.97
N ASN A 159 6.33 -9.32 12.09
CA ASN A 159 5.54 -9.88 13.18
C ASN A 159 6.11 -9.47 14.56
N GLY A 160 5.25 -8.97 15.43
CA GLY A 160 5.62 -8.48 16.76
C GLY A 160 6.39 -7.16 16.78
N ARG A 161 6.60 -6.49 15.65
CA ARG A 161 7.23 -5.15 15.60
C ARG A 161 6.17 -4.05 15.58
N LEU A 162 6.52 -2.84 16.01
CA LEU A 162 5.62 -1.70 15.84
C LEU A 162 5.76 -1.20 14.40
N VAL A 163 4.66 -1.22 13.65
CA VAL A 163 4.66 -0.97 12.20
C VAL A 163 3.72 0.17 11.85
N MET A 164 4.13 0.99 10.89
CA MET A 164 3.30 2.00 10.22
C MET A 164 3.21 1.69 8.72
N VAL A 165 2.03 1.40 8.20
CA VAL A 165 1.77 1.37 6.74
C VAL A 165 1.29 2.75 6.33
N ASN A 166 2.01 3.41 5.41
CA ASN A 166 1.81 4.82 5.13
C ASN A 166 1.63 5.07 3.62
N GLN A 167 0.70 5.96 3.26
CA GLN A 167 0.60 6.45 1.87
C GLN A 167 1.82 7.28 1.49
N ALA A 168 2.18 7.24 0.21
CA ALA A 168 3.42 7.80 -0.33
C ALA A 168 3.53 9.33 -0.24
N ASP A 169 2.41 10.04 -0.21
CA ASP A 169 2.35 11.51 -0.07
C ASP A 169 2.02 11.95 1.36
N VAL A 170 2.24 11.09 2.35
CA VAL A 170 2.04 11.39 3.76
C VAL A 170 3.33 11.17 4.52
N TYR A 171 3.61 12.04 5.49
CA TYR A 171 4.79 11.92 6.37
C TYR A 171 4.42 12.19 7.83
N PRO A 172 5.14 11.59 8.80
CA PRO A 172 4.85 11.75 10.21
C PRO A 172 5.19 13.15 10.72
N GLY A 173 4.29 13.68 11.56
CA GLY A 173 4.50 14.87 12.37
C GLY A 173 4.75 14.51 13.84
N HIS A 174 4.13 15.26 14.74
CA HIS A 174 4.20 15.07 16.19
C HIS A 174 3.30 13.92 16.70
N GLY A 175 3.62 13.40 17.88
CA GLY A 175 2.78 12.46 18.63
C GLY A 175 3.12 10.99 18.44
N LEU A 176 4.13 10.64 17.63
CA LEU A 176 4.60 9.25 17.53
C LEU A 176 5.23 8.73 18.82
N ASP A 177 5.75 9.62 19.66
CA ASP A 177 6.27 9.33 21.00
C ASP A 177 5.19 8.82 21.98
N LEU A 178 3.93 9.12 21.70
CA LEU A 178 2.78 8.64 22.49
C LEU A 178 2.42 7.18 22.17
N ILE A 179 3.00 6.60 21.11
CA ILE A 179 2.71 5.25 20.66
C ILE A 179 3.70 4.28 21.30
N THR A 180 3.19 3.35 22.10
CA THR A 180 4.01 2.27 22.67
C THR A 180 3.53 0.92 22.16
N LYS A 181 4.50 0.04 21.88
CA LYS A 181 4.23 -1.34 21.44
C LYS A 181 3.36 -2.08 22.47
N ASP A 182 3.64 -1.91 23.76
CA ASP A 182 2.92 -2.61 24.83
C ASP A 182 1.44 -2.23 24.87
N VAL A 183 1.12 -0.93 24.81
CA VAL A 183 -0.28 -0.47 24.75
C VAL A 183 -0.98 -1.01 23.51
N MET A 184 -0.30 -0.99 22.36
CA MET A 184 -0.84 -1.52 21.10
C MET A 184 -1.16 -3.02 21.19
N VAL A 185 -0.26 -3.81 21.79
CA VAL A 185 -0.44 -5.26 21.96
C VAL A 185 -1.52 -5.57 23.00
N THR A 186 -1.43 -4.99 24.20
CA THR A 186 -2.36 -5.29 25.31
C THR A 186 -3.81 -4.98 24.95
N ASN A 187 -4.06 -3.92 24.19
CA ASN A 187 -5.40 -3.50 23.81
C ASN A 187 -5.78 -3.96 22.39
N LYS A 188 -4.90 -4.70 21.72
CA LYS A 188 -5.02 -5.14 20.32
C LYS A 188 -5.46 -4.00 19.40
N LEU A 189 -4.71 -2.90 19.43
CA LEU A 189 -5.06 -1.65 18.77
C LEU A 189 -4.46 -1.53 17.37
N MET A 190 -5.21 -0.85 16.53
CA MET A 190 -4.74 -0.32 15.26
C MET A 190 -5.16 1.14 15.17
N TYR A 191 -4.22 2.03 14.88
CA TYR A 191 -4.53 3.42 14.60
C TYR A 191 -4.69 3.62 13.10
N ALA A 192 -5.88 4.04 12.66
CA ALA A 192 -6.18 4.46 11.30
C ALA A 192 -6.22 6.00 11.26
N LEU A 193 -5.07 6.63 11.00
CA LEU A 193 -4.90 8.07 11.14
C LEU A 193 -5.40 8.82 9.90
N THR A 194 -6.23 9.83 10.15
CA THR A 194 -6.56 10.85 9.16
C THR A 194 -5.46 11.90 9.11
N ARG A 195 -5.01 12.23 7.90
CA ARG A 195 -4.07 13.32 7.63
C ARG A 195 -4.52 14.70 8.14
N HIS A 196 -3.53 15.55 8.35
CA HIS A 196 -3.64 16.99 8.47
C HIS A 196 -3.18 17.61 7.16
N GLY A 197 -3.96 18.57 6.66
CA GLY A 197 -3.47 19.46 5.61
C GLY A 197 -2.48 20.40 6.26
N ARG A 198 -1.22 20.39 5.81
CA ARG A 198 -0.23 21.32 6.36
C ARG A 198 -0.35 22.75 5.84
N MET A 199 -0.98 23.13 4.73
CA MET A 199 -0.77 24.48 4.15
C MET A 199 0.73 24.84 4.13
N GLU A 200 1.54 24.00 3.47
CA GLU A 200 2.86 24.49 3.05
C GLU A 200 2.58 25.75 2.22
N ARG A 201 3.30 26.86 2.46
CA ARG A 201 2.96 28.17 1.85
C ARG A 201 2.83 28.10 0.32
N GLU A 202 3.50 27.14 -0.29
CA GLU A 202 3.58 26.87 -1.72
C GLU A 202 2.42 25.99 -2.25
N CYS A 203 1.52 25.52 -1.39
CA CYS A 203 0.52 24.50 -1.70
C CYS A 203 -0.82 24.73 -1.00
N ASP A 204 -1.88 24.99 -1.77
CA ASP A 204 -3.25 25.07 -1.26
C ASP A 204 -3.82 23.66 -1.01
N MET A 205 -3.44 23.06 0.12
CA MET A 205 -4.13 21.86 0.61
C MET A 205 -5.45 22.30 1.24
N ARG A 206 -6.55 22.21 0.46
CA ARG A 206 -7.88 22.61 0.89
C ARG A 206 -8.21 22.11 2.32
N PRO A 207 -8.69 22.97 3.23
CA PRO A 207 -8.86 22.66 4.66
C PRO A 207 -9.98 21.63 4.99
N GLY A 208 -10.69 21.10 4.00
CA GLY A 208 -11.94 20.35 4.18
C GLY A 208 -11.83 18.84 4.46
N THR A 209 -10.63 18.27 4.56
CA THR A 209 -10.43 16.83 4.85
C THR A 209 -9.30 16.62 5.86
N THR A 210 -9.33 17.44 6.91
CA THR A 210 -8.38 17.42 8.03
C THR A 210 -8.92 16.52 9.15
N CYS A 211 -8.12 16.26 10.19
CA CYS A 211 -8.56 15.58 11.40
C CYS A 211 -9.71 16.34 12.12
N THR A 212 -10.93 16.23 11.58
CA THR A 212 -12.14 16.90 12.07
C THR A 212 -13.35 15.99 11.92
N ASP A 213 -14.27 16.10 12.87
CA ASP A 213 -15.54 15.38 12.84
C ASP A 213 -16.50 15.94 11.77
N LYS A 214 -16.38 17.24 11.45
CA LYS A 214 -17.20 17.90 10.43
C LYS A 214 -16.71 17.51 9.03
N GLY A 215 -17.53 16.79 8.28
CA GLY A 215 -17.19 16.37 6.92
C GLY A 215 -16.32 15.11 6.84
N TYR A 216 -16.26 14.30 7.90
CA TYR A 216 -15.56 13.01 7.89
C TYR A 216 -16.18 12.06 6.85
N ILE A 217 -15.40 11.73 5.81
CA ILE A 217 -15.80 10.84 4.71
C ILE A 217 -15.19 9.43 4.80
N GLY A 218 -14.44 9.13 5.87
CA GLY A 218 -13.78 7.83 6.03
C GLY A 218 -12.47 7.67 5.27
N SER A 219 -11.73 8.76 5.08
CA SER A 219 -10.42 8.76 4.41
C SER A 219 -9.30 8.66 5.45
N HIS A 220 -8.40 7.71 5.26
CA HIS A 220 -7.28 7.44 6.16
C HIS A 220 -6.03 7.19 5.33
N ASP A 221 -4.86 7.64 5.81
CA ASP A 221 -3.63 7.57 5.01
C ASP A 221 -2.53 6.77 5.69
N THR A 222 -2.64 6.57 7.00
CA THR A 222 -1.60 5.94 7.80
C THR A 222 -2.22 4.96 8.78
N TYR A 223 -1.60 3.79 8.90
CA TYR A 223 -2.08 2.69 9.72
C TYR A 223 -0.97 2.19 10.63
N ILE A 224 -1.12 2.35 11.95
CA ILE A 224 -0.09 1.96 12.94
C ILE A 224 -0.61 0.85 13.82
N PHE A 225 0.11 -0.26 13.91
CA PHE A 225 -0.28 -1.43 14.71
C PHE A 225 0.91 -2.35 14.94
N VAL A 226 0.71 -3.41 15.73
CA VAL A 226 1.67 -4.51 15.89
C VAL A 226 1.06 -5.75 15.25
N PRO A 227 1.56 -6.24 14.10
CA PRO A 227 1.08 -7.50 13.52
C PRO A 227 1.35 -8.65 14.49
N GLN A 228 0.36 -9.53 14.67
CA GLN A 228 0.47 -10.72 15.50
C GLN A 228 -0.15 -11.92 14.80
N GLY A 229 0.59 -13.02 14.73
CA GLY A 229 0.16 -14.25 14.07
C GLY A 229 0.24 -14.18 12.56
N GLU A 230 -0.60 -14.95 11.87
CA GLU A 230 -0.62 -15.05 10.41
C GLU A 230 -1.61 -14.07 9.79
N PHE A 231 -1.38 -13.70 8.53
CA PHE A 231 -2.35 -12.96 7.73
C PHE A 231 -3.36 -13.93 7.11
N PRO A 232 -4.62 -13.99 7.61
CA PRO A 232 -5.54 -15.04 7.23
C PRO A 232 -6.05 -14.83 5.78
N PRO A 233 -6.37 -15.91 5.03
CA PRO A 233 -6.88 -15.81 3.66
C PRO A 233 -8.11 -14.91 3.52
N ALA A 234 -8.98 -14.86 4.53
CA ALA A 234 -10.14 -13.98 4.54
C ALA A 234 -9.75 -12.49 4.51
N ALA A 235 -8.71 -12.09 5.26
CA ALA A 235 -8.20 -10.73 5.25
C ALA A 235 -7.49 -10.42 3.92
N TRP A 236 -6.70 -11.39 3.42
CA TRP A 236 -6.04 -11.27 2.12
C TRP A 236 -7.06 -11.01 1.00
N ASN A 237 -8.15 -11.80 0.95
CA ASN A 237 -9.22 -11.65 -0.04
C ASN A 237 -9.95 -10.32 0.10
N ALA A 238 -10.25 -9.88 1.32
CA ALA A 238 -10.92 -8.61 1.56
C ALA A 238 -10.09 -7.40 1.11
N LEU A 239 -8.76 -7.51 1.14
CA LEU A 239 -7.82 -6.44 0.76
C LEU A 239 -7.22 -6.63 -0.65
N ASN A 240 -7.70 -7.60 -1.43
CA ASN A 240 -7.21 -7.86 -2.79
C ASN A 240 -7.78 -6.86 -3.81
N HIS A 241 -7.49 -5.58 -3.58
CA HIS A 241 -7.90 -4.44 -4.38
C HIS A 241 -6.75 -3.44 -4.46
N HIS A 242 -6.69 -2.66 -5.54
CA HIS A 242 -5.71 -1.58 -5.61
C HIS A 242 -5.92 -0.54 -4.50
N SER A 243 -4.82 -0.06 -3.91
CA SER A 243 -4.80 0.87 -2.78
C SER A 243 -5.39 2.25 -3.08
N PHE A 244 -5.59 2.59 -4.36
CA PHE A 244 -6.19 3.86 -4.79
C PHE A 244 -7.69 3.78 -5.11
N VAL A 245 -8.33 2.62 -4.92
CA VAL A 245 -9.77 2.44 -5.18
C VAL A 245 -10.61 3.08 -4.07
N LEU A 246 -11.71 3.73 -4.45
CA LEU A 246 -12.58 4.42 -3.48
C LEU A 246 -13.19 3.44 -2.46
N GLY A 247 -13.05 3.76 -1.18
CA GLY A 247 -13.61 2.96 -0.10
C GLY A 247 -12.69 1.86 0.43
N ILE A 248 -11.49 1.70 -0.13
CA ILE A 248 -10.51 0.73 0.38
C ILE A 248 -10.18 0.95 1.86
N ASP A 249 -10.06 2.19 2.32
CA ASP A 249 -9.84 2.50 3.74
C ASP A 249 -10.97 1.96 4.63
N ASN A 250 -12.22 2.04 4.17
CA ASN A 250 -13.36 1.48 4.90
C ASN A 250 -13.31 -0.04 4.95
N VAL A 251 -12.92 -0.70 3.85
CA VAL A 251 -12.74 -2.16 3.82
C VAL A 251 -11.57 -2.56 4.72
N LEU A 252 -10.50 -1.77 4.77
CA LEU A 252 -9.36 -1.99 5.63
C LEU A 252 -9.73 -1.96 7.11
N ILE A 253 -10.38 -0.88 7.55
CA ILE A 253 -10.86 -0.76 8.93
C ILE A 253 -11.79 -1.94 9.27
N TRP A 254 -12.72 -2.27 8.38
CA TRP A 254 -13.62 -3.41 8.58
C TRP A 254 -12.86 -4.73 8.72
N THR A 255 -11.85 -4.98 7.87
CA THR A 255 -11.02 -6.19 7.92
C THR A 255 -10.27 -6.28 9.24
N PHE A 256 -9.68 -5.19 9.71
CA PHE A 256 -8.98 -5.16 10.99
C PHE A 256 -9.93 -5.41 12.17
N GLU A 257 -11.11 -4.80 12.17
CA GLU A 257 -12.12 -4.99 13.23
C GLU A 257 -12.72 -6.41 13.22
N ASN A 258 -13.14 -6.89 12.05
CA ASN A 258 -14.02 -8.05 11.95
C ASN A 258 -13.29 -9.35 11.65
N ILE A 259 -12.15 -9.31 10.96
CA ILE A 259 -11.36 -10.50 10.62
C ILE A 259 -10.17 -10.62 11.58
N LEU A 260 -9.35 -9.57 11.69
CA LEU A 260 -8.13 -9.59 12.49
C LEU A 260 -8.39 -9.32 14.00
N LYS A 261 -9.58 -8.83 14.34
CA LYS A 261 -10.05 -8.54 15.70
C LYS A 261 -9.24 -7.46 16.43
N TYR A 262 -8.78 -6.45 15.70
CA TYR A 262 -8.21 -5.23 16.28
C TYR A 262 -9.30 -4.24 16.68
N LYS A 263 -9.06 -3.49 17.75
CA LYS A 263 -9.80 -2.27 18.05
C LYS A 263 -9.19 -1.12 17.22
N VAL A 264 -9.98 -0.51 16.34
CA VAL A 264 -9.49 0.54 15.44
C VAL A 264 -9.85 1.94 15.95
N LEU A 265 -8.83 2.76 16.22
CA LEU A 265 -8.97 4.15 16.64
C LEU A 265 -8.36 5.11 15.62
N ASN A 266 -8.81 6.36 15.63
CA ASN A 266 -8.21 7.43 14.82
C ASN A 266 -7.78 8.56 15.74
N PRO A 267 -6.67 8.41 16.49
CA PRO A 267 -6.20 9.42 17.42
C PRO A 267 -5.55 10.63 16.74
N CYS A 268 -6.04 11.03 15.56
CA CYS A 268 -5.41 12.09 14.77
C CYS A 268 -5.41 13.45 15.48
N LYS A 269 -6.23 13.67 16.51
CA LYS A 269 -6.23 14.94 17.27
C LYS A 269 -4.97 15.11 18.11
N VAL A 270 -4.23 14.02 18.36
CA VAL A 270 -2.99 14.02 19.15
C VAL A 270 -1.81 13.41 18.39
N ILE A 271 -2.04 12.59 17.36
CA ILE A 271 -1.01 12.03 16.47
C ILE A 271 -1.17 12.64 15.08
N THR A 272 -0.20 13.47 14.71
CA THR A 272 -0.27 14.23 13.47
C THR A 272 0.48 13.52 12.33
N MET A 273 -0.23 13.33 11.22
CA MET A 273 0.33 12.95 9.93
C MET A 273 0.05 14.10 8.95
N PHE A 274 1.00 14.44 8.09
CA PHE A 274 0.84 15.55 7.14
C PHE A 274 0.73 15.05 5.71
N HIS A 275 -0.24 15.57 4.96
CA HIS A 275 -0.42 15.26 3.54
C HIS A 275 0.30 16.27 2.66
N TYR A 276 1.16 15.82 1.76
CA TYR A 276 1.92 16.64 0.83
C TYR A 276 1.53 16.34 -0.62
N HIS A 277 0.46 16.99 -1.08
CA HIS A 277 -0.14 16.76 -2.39
C HIS A 277 -0.52 18.09 -3.05
N CYS A 278 0.23 18.49 -4.07
CA CYS A 278 0.18 19.83 -4.68
C CYS A 278 -0.10 19.78 -6.19
N SER A 279 0.41 18.77 -6.88
CA SER A 279 0.29 18.49 -8.31
C SER A 279 -1.15 18.28 -8.78
N GLY A 280 -2.03 17.85 -7.86
CA GLY A 280 -3.42 17.50 -8.17
C GLY A 280 -3.57 16.22 -9.00
N VAL A 281 -2.47 15.47 -9.20
CA VAL A 281 -2.47 14.22 -9.96
C VAL A 281 -3.17 13.13 -9.17
N ARG A 282 -4.22 12.57 -9.76
CA ARG A 282 -5.02 11.50 -9.13
C ARG A 282 -5.35 10.45 -10.20
N PRO A 283 -5.15 9.15 -9.92
CA PRO A 283 -5.56 8.10 -10.85
C PRO A 283 -7.04 8.25 -11.19
N THR A 284 -7.38 8.24 -12.48
CA THR A 284 -8.77 8.32 -12.96
C THR A 284 -9.55 7.04 -12.67
N ALA A 285 -8.86 5.92 -12.39
CA ALA A 285 -9.42 4.66 -11.89
C ALA A 285 -9.97 4.77 -10.46
N ARG A 286 -10.65 5.88 -10.14
CA ARG A 286 -11.69 5.97 -9.12
C ARG A 286 -12.91 5.19 -9.59
N SER A 287 -12.71 3.91 -9.81
CA SER A 287 -13.75 2.94 -10.05
C SER A 287 -14.77 3.00 -8.92
N LYS A 288 -15.96 2.49 -9.22
CA LYS A 288 -17.07 2.31 -8.28
C LYS A 288 -16.55 1.95 -6.89
N ARG A 289 -17.00 2.73 -5.89
CA ARG A 289 -16.68 2.51 -4.47
C ARG A 289 -16.88 1.03 -4.10
N ILE A 290 -15.86 0.40 -3.50
CA ILE A 290 -15.86 -1.04 -3.22
C ILE A 290 -16.48 -1.40 -1.87
N ASN A 291 -16.51 -0.47 -0.92
CA ASN A 291 -17.16 -0.70 0.37
C ASN A 291 -18.69 -0.58 0.24
N ASN A 292 -19.40 -1.48 0.91
CA ASN A 292 -20.84 -1.48 1.06
C ASN A 292 -21.21 -1.72 2.54
N LYS A 293 -22.49 -1.92 2.87
CA LYS A 293 -22.93 -2.08 4.27
C LYS A 293 -22.29 -3.29 4.99
N SER A 294 -21.88 -4.34 4.28
CA SER A 294 -21.35 -5.58 4.88
C SER A 294 -19.83 -5.60 5.08
N ASN A 295 -19.08 -4.69 4.44
CA ASN A 295 -17.61 -4.64 4.50
C ASN A 295 -17.06 -3.21 4.68
N SER A 296 -17.73 -2.38 5.50
CA SER A 296 -17.36 -0.98 5.70
C SER A 296 -17.17 -0.63 7.17
N GLY A 297 -15.95 -0.29 7.54
CA GLY A 297 -15.57 0.23 8.85
C GLY A 297 -15.40 1.75 8.83
N LYS A 298 -15.43 2.36 10.01
CA LYS A 298 -15.24 3.80 10.21
C LYS A 298 -14.51 4.03 11.52
N SER A 299 -13.52 4.92 11.52
CA SER A 299 -12.83 5.34 12.74
C SER A 299 -12.76 6.87 12.78
N ARG A 300 -13.65 7.49 13.57
CA ARG A 300 -13.75 8.95 13.63
C ARG A 300 -12.59 9.56 14.43
N PRO A 301 -12.16 10.79 14.09
CA PRO A 301 -11.16 11.54 14.84
C PRO A 301 -11.42 11.56 16.35
N THR A 302 -10.41 11.17 17.13
CA THR A 302 -10.45 11.17 18.59
C THR A 302 -9.13 11.64 19.18
N GLU A 303 -9.14 12.00 20.46
CA GLU A 303 -7.94 12.19 21.28
C GLU A 303 -7.58 10.91 22.04
N ASN A 304 -8.49 9.93 22.07
CA ASN A 304 -8.32 8.71 22.82
C ASN A 304 -7.31 7.77 22.14
N LEU A 305 -6.33 7.30 22.92
CA LEU A 305 -5.31 6.35 22.53
C LEU A 305 -5.65 4.89 22.89
N LYS A 306 -6.69 4.61 23.68
CA LYS A 306 -7.02 3.23 24.11
C LYS A 306 -8.49 2.93 24.33
#